data_AF-A0A356DVH8-F1
#
_entry.id   AF-A0A356DVH8-F1
#
_cell.length_a   1.000
_cell.length_b   1.000
_cell.length_c   1.000
_cell.angle_alpha   90.00
_cell.angle_beta   90.00
_cell.angle_gamma   90.00
#
_symmetry.space_group_name_H-M   'P 1'
#
loop_
_entity.id
_entity.type
_entity.pdbx_description
1 polymer ?
#
loop_
_entity_poly.entity_id
_entity_poly.type
_entity_poly.pdbx_seq_one_letter_code
_entity_poly.pdbx_strand_id
1 'polypeptide(L)'
;MQKGFWAGLWDVSVGGAAQKGDSSWQAAQRELVEELGINFDFSQVRPALTFNFEYGFDDVYLIHLNPELGDLILQVEEVAEVRWADQKTILGMIQDGEFLPYHPNLIRLFFDLREYPGFFHQGRIPGLY
;
A
#
# COMPACT_ATOMS: atom_id res chain seq x y z
N MET A 1 -0.39 12.28 13.40
CA MET A 1 1.00 12.73 13.10
C MET A 1 0.88 13.64 11.88
N GLN A 2 1.35 14.88 11.89
CA GLN A 2 1.16 15.74 10.71
C GLN A 2 2.19 15.34 9.63
N LYS A 3 1.73 14.94 8.42
CA LYS A 3 2.58 14.67 7.23
C LYS A 3 3.24 15.98 6.75
N GLY A 4 4.11 16.57 7.56
CA GLY A 4 4.65 17.93 7.35
C GLY A 4 5.65 18.06 6.19
N PHE A 5 6.16 16.94 5.66
CA PHE A 5 7.12 16.94 4.55
C PHE A 5 6.54 16.45 3.22
N TRP A 6 5.40 15.74 3.26
CA TRP A 6 4.81 15.07 2.09
C TRP A 6 3.40 15.57 1.76
N ALA A 7 2.92 16.60 2.46
CA ALA A 7 1.61 17.19 2.22
C ALA A 7 1.47 17.67 0.77
N GLY A 8 0.36 17.29 0.13
CA GLY A 8 0.04 17.68 -1.24
C GLY A 8 0.58 16.75 -2.33
N LEU A 9 1.30 15.68 -1.97
CA LEU A 9 1.70 14.63 -2.89
C LEU A 9 0.76 13.43 -2.80
N TRP A 10 0.62 12.72 -3.91
CA TRP A 10 -0.05 11.42 -3.97
C TRP A 10 0.86 10.32 -3.41
N ASP A 11 0.23 9.32 -2.80
CA ASP A 11 0.88 8.12 -2.25
C ASP A 11 0.08 6.86 -2.64
N VAL A 12 0.58 5.68 -2.29
CA VAL A 12 -0.20 4.44 -2.27
C VAL A 12 -1.34 4.56 -1.24
N SER A 13 -2.31 3.65 -1.33
CA SER A 13 -3.64 3.82 -0.73
C SER A 13 -3.69 4.20 0.75
N VAL A 14 -2.78 3.65 1.56
CA VAL A 14 -2.76 3.75 3.02
C VAL A 14 -1.31 3.64 3.47
N GLY A 15 -0.93 4.37 4.50
CA GLY A 15 0.40 4.29 5.07
C GLY A 15 0.46 4.83 6.50
N GLY A 16 0.90 3.98 7.43
CA GLY A 16 1.03 4.36 8.82
C GLY A 16 2.01 3.47 9.59
N ALA A 17 2.21 3.80 10.86
CA ALA A 17 3.20 3.15 11.72
C ALA A 17 2.51 2.22 12.71
N ALA A 18 3.07 1.01 12.88
CA ALA A 18 2.63 0.11 13.94
C ALA A 18 2.81 0.76 15.31
N GLN A 19 1.77 0.66 16.15
CA GLN A 19 1.83 1.12 17.53
C GLN A 19 2.37 0.02 18.45
N LYS A 20 2.76 0.38 19.67
CA LYS A 20 3.25 -0.60 20.64
C LYS A 20 2.17 -1.65 20.92
N GLY A 21 2.45 -2.89 20.53
CA GLY A 21 1.54 -4.03 20.73
C GLY A 21 0.87 -4.50 19.45
N ASP A 22 0.96 -3.74 18.35
CA ASP A 22 0.47 -4.15 17.04
C ASP A 22 1.39 -5.22 16.44
N SER A 23 0.80 -6.21 15.77
CA SER A 23 1.43 -6.87 14.63
C SER A 23 1.35 -5.97 13.39
N SER A 24 2.18 -6.21 12.37
CA SER A 24 2.14 -5.39 11.15
C SER A 24 0.80 -5.46 10.42
N TRP A 25 0.11 -6.62 10.45
CA TRP A 25 -1.22 -6.77 9.84
C TRP A 25 -2.31 -6.02 10.63
N GLN A 26 -2.18 -5.91 11.96
CA GLN A 26 -3.10 -5.12 12.79
C GLN A 26 -2.96 -3.63 12.50
N ALA A 27 -1.72 -3.17 12.33
CA ALA A 27 -1.45 -1.81 11.91
C ALA A 27 -2.07 -1.53 10.53
N ALA A 28 -1.79 -2.37 9.51
CA ALA A 28 -2.37 -2.22 8.18
C ALA A 28 -3.91 -2.18 8.19
N GLN A 29 -4.55 -3.05 8.98
CA GLN A 29 -6.00 -3.06 9.13
C GLN A 29 -6.54 -1.78 9.78
N ARG A 30 -5.90 -1.32 10.86
CA ARG A 30 -6.30 -0.09 11.56
C ARG A 30 -6.17 1.12 10.63
N GLU A 31 -5.02 1.30 9.99
CA GLU A 31 -4.77 2.43 9.09
C GLU A 31 -5.75 2.41 7.89
N LEU A 32 -6.10 1.23 7.36
CA LEU A 32 -7.08 1.13 6.27
C LEU A 32 -8.50 1.58 6.69
N VAL A 33 -8.87 1.30 7.94
CA VAL A 33 -10.13 1.78 8.52
C VAL A 33 -10.07 3.28 8.81
N GLU A 34 -8.96 3.76 9.37
CA GLU A 34 -8.78 5.17 9.72
C GLU A 34 -8.73 6.05 8.45
N GLU A 35 -7.88 5.73 7.49
CA GLU A 35 -7.65 6.55 6.30
C GLU A 35 -8.79 6.46 5.26
N LEU A 36 -9.37 5.27 5.05
CA LEU A 36 -10.33 5.01 3.95
C LEU A 36 -11.70 4.49 4.41
N GLY A 37 -11.89 4.18 5.69
CA GLY A 37 -13.14 3.61 6.21
C GLY A 37 -13.39 2.16 5.78
N ILE A 38 -12.39 1.47 5.24
CA ILE A 38 -12.52 0.10 4.72
C ILE A 38 -12.15 -0.89 5.81
N ASN A 39 -13.07 -1.80 6.15
CA ASN A 39 -12.79 -2.91 7.06
C ASN A 39 -12.43 -4.18 6.27
N PHE A 40 -11.19 -4.63 6.41
CA PHE A 40 -10.68 -5.86 5.80
C PHE A 40 -9.84 -6.64 6.82
N ASP A 41 -10.05 -7.95 6.93
CA ASP A 41 -9.31 -8.81 7.85
C ASP A 41 -7.97 -9.24 7.24
N PHE A 42 -6.87 -8.68 7.76
CA PHE A 42 -5.51 -9.03 7.33
C PHE A 42 -4.93 -10.23 8.09
N SER A 43 -5.63 -10.85 9.03
CA SER A 43 -5.06 -11.89 9.91
C SER A 43 -4.51 -13.12 9.19
N GLN A 44 -4.99 -13.39 7.96
CA GLN A 44 -4.52 -14.47 7.10
C GLN A 44 -3.77 -13.97 5.85
N VAL A 45 -3.51 -12.66 5.75
CA VAL A 45 -2.77 -12.05 4.65
C VAL A 45 -1.33 -11.86 5.08
N ARG A 46 -0.41 -12.29 4.23
CA ARG A 46 1.02 -12.05 4.44
C ARG A 46 1.44 -10.76 3.72
N PRO A 47 2.41 -10.01 4.26
CA PRO A 47 3.08 -8.96 3.48
C PRO A 47 3.59 -9.54 2.17
N ALA A 48 3.38 -8.81 1.07
CA ALA A 48 3.92 -9.19 -0.23
C ALA A 48 5.44 -8.99 -0.28
N LEU A 49 5.94 -8.05 0.53
CA LEU A 49 7.33 -7.64 0.62
C LEU A 49 7.58 -6.88 1.94
N THR A 50 8.82 -6.98 2.42
CA THR A 50 9.31 -6.27 3.62
C THR A 50 10.59 -5.51 3.26
N PHE A 51 10.61 -4.21 3.46
CA PHE A 51 11.83 -3.40 3.33
C PHE A 51 12.45 -3.18 4.69
N ASN A 52 13.72 -3.54 4.87
CA ASN A 52 14.44 -3.27 6.11
C ASN A 52 15.28 -2.01 5.96
N PHE A 53 15.34 -1.20 7.02
CA PHE A 53 16.21 -0.04 7.14
C PHE A 53 16.86 -0.03 8.53
N GLU A 54 17.81 0.89 8.76
CA GLU A 54 18.73 0.84 9.92
C GLU A 54 18.04 0.66 11.28
N TYR A 55 16.83 1.21 11.44
CA TYR A 55 16.08 1.20 12.71
C TYR A 55 14.67 0.62 12.59
N GLY A 56 14.36 -0.13 11.54
CA GLY A 56 13.01 -0.67 11.36
C GLY A 56 12.79 -1.36 10.02
N PHE A 57 11.52 -1.58 9.71
CA PHE A 57 11.10 -2.15 8.45
C PHE A 57 9.70 -1.67 8.06
N ASP A 58 9.41 -1.71 6.76
CA ASP A 58 8.09 -1.50 6.20
C ASP A 58 7.58 -2.84 5.63
N ASP A 59 6.43 -3.29 6.11
CA ASP A 59 5.68 -4.40 5.51
C ASP A 59 4.64 -3.83 4.55
N VAL A 60 4.65 -4.26 3.29
CA VAL A 60 3.66 -3.83 2.29
C VAL A 60 2.69 -4.96 2.01
N TYR A 61 1.41 -4.67 2.19
CA TYR A 61 0.30 -5.56 1.89
C TYR A 61 -0.35 -5.16 0.56
N LEU A 62 -0.60 -6.14 -0.30
CA LEU A 62 -1.29 -5.95 -1.57
C LEU A 62 -2.59 -6.77 -1.53
N ILE A 63 -3.72 -6.08 -1.65
CA ILE A 63 -5.05 -6.69 -1.62
C ILE A 63 -5.87 -6.22 -2.81
N HIS A 64 -6.83 -7.05 -3.23
CA HIS A 64 -7.74 -6.73 -4.34
C HIS A 64 -9.10 -6.36 -3.78
N LEU A 65 -9.41 -5.07 -3.84
CA LEU A 65 -10.71 -4.52 -3.49
C LEU A 65 -11.18 -3.63 -4.64
N ASN A 66 -12.50 -3.54 -4.82
CA ASN A 66 -13.11 -2.64 -5.80
C ASN A 66 -14.22 -1.81 -5.13
N PRO A 67 -13.88 -0.97 -4.13
CA PRO A 67 -14.86 -0.10 -3.48
C PRO A 67 -15.29 1.02 -4.42
N GLU A 68 -16.53 1.49 -4.26
CA GLU A 68 -16.97 2.74 -4.86
C GLU A 68 -16.33 3.91 -4.09
N LEU A 69 -15.60 4.79 -4.80
CA LEU A 69 -14.83 5.86 -4.14
C LEU A 69 -15.72 6.84 -3.37
N GLY A 70 -16.99 7.00 -3.79
CA GLY A 70 -17.96 7.87 -3.12
C GLY A 70 -18.46 7.34 -1.78
N ASP A 71 -18.24 6.05 -1.48
CA ASP A 71 -18.67 5.41 -0.23
C ASP A 71 -17.54 5.37 0.82
N LEU A 72 -16.34 5.84 0.46
CA LEU A 72 -15.21 5.89 1.40
C LEU A 72 -15.44 6.93 2.49
N ILE A 73 -15.02 6.58 3.71
CA ILE A 73 -15.05 7.49 4.86
C ILE A 73 -13.60 7.90 5.14
N LEU A 74 -13.23 9.08 4.66
CA LEU A 74 -11.84 9.54 4.73
C LEU A 74 -11.55 10.25 6.06
N GLN A 75 -10.39 9.95 6.64
CA GLN A 75 -9.80 10.80 7.68
C GLN A 75 -9.20 12.05 7.01
N VAL A 76 -9.97 13.14 7.00
CA VAL A 76 -9.64 14.37 6.27
C VAL A 76 -8.33 15.05 6.70
N GLU A 77 -7.84 14.76 7.91
CA GLU A 77 -6.54 15.25 8.39
C GLU A 77 -5.35 14.55 7.73
N GLU A 78 -5.55 13.34 7.20
CA GLU A 78 -4.48 12.50 6.63
C GLU A 78 -4.66 12.21 5.14
N VAL A 79 -5.91 12.21 4.66
CA VAL A 79 -6.29 11.92 3.26
C VAL A 79 -7.11 13.06 2.69
N ALA A 80 -6.56 13.74 1.69
CA ALA A 80 -7.23 14.85 1.00
C ALA A 80 -8.13 14.37 -0.16
N GLU A 81 -7.67 13.39 -0.92
CA GLU A 81 -8.35 12.87 -2.10
C GLU A 81 -7.94 11.42 -2.36
N VAL A 82 -8.83 10.64 -2.99
CA VAL A 82 -8.56 9.26 -3.42
C VAL A 82 -8.90 9.12 -4.89
N ARG A 83 -8.03 8.44 -5.65
CA ARG A 83 -8.27 8.14 -7.07
C ARG A 83 -7.73 6.79 -7.47
N TRP A 84 -8.38 6.18 -8.47
CA TRP A 84 -7.80 5.04 -9.18
C TRP A 84 -6.74 5.52 -10.17
N ALA A 85 -5.60 4.83 -10.21
CA ALA A 85 -4.53 5.09 -11.15
C ALA A 85 -3.89 3.77 -11.60
N ASP A 86 -3.62 3.65 -12.90
CA ASP A 86 -2.87 2.51 -13.42
C ASP A 86 -1.35 2.71 -13.23
N GLN A 87 -0.58 1.65 -13.51
CA GLN A 87 0.88 1.67 -13.37
C GLN A 87 1.52 2.80 -14.16
N LYS A 88 1.05 3.06 -15.38
CA LYS A 88 1.63 4.09 -16.26
C LYS A 88 1.35 5.48 -15.70
N THR A 89 0.13 5.72 -15.20
CA THR A 89 -0.25 6.97 -14.56
C THR A 89 0.60 7.23 -13.33
N ILE A 90 0.74 6.26 -12.41
CA ILE A 90 1.55 6.43 -11.19
C ILE A 90 3.01 6.73 -11.54
N LEU A 91 3.59 6.01 -12.50
CA LEU A 91 4.96 6.27 -12.96
C LEU A 91 5.14 7.67 -13.58
N GLY A 92 4.14 8.17 -14.30
CA GLY A 92 4.11 9.54 -14.81
C GLY A 92 4.07 10.57 -13.68
N MET A 93 3.20 10.38 -12.69
CA MET A 93 3.11 11.29 -11.54
C MET A 93 4.38 11.34 -10.72
N ILE A 94 5.10 10.22 -10.57
CA ILE A 94 6.41 10.20 -9.92
C ILE A 94 7.41 11.04 -10.71
N GLN A 95 7.40 10.92 -12.04
CA GLN A 95 8.28 11.72 -12.91
C GLN A 95 7.95 13.21 -12.86
N ASP A 96 6.67 13.56 -12.75
CA ASP A 96 6.17 14.93 -12.73
C ASP A 96 6.24 15.58 -11.32
N GLY A 97 6.60 14.79 -10.30
CA GLY A 97 6.72 15.26 -8.91
C GLY A 97 5.38 15.44 -8.19
N GLU A 98 4.30 14.83 -8.70
CA GLU A 98 2.97 14.84 -8.08
C GLU A 98 2.78 13.68 -7.09
N PHE A 99 3.58 12.61 -7.20
CA PHE A 99 3.55 11.44 -6.31
C PHE A 99 4.82 11.41 -5.46
N LEU A 100 4.78 10.71 -4.33
CA LEU A 100 5.98 10.43 -3.54
C LEU A 100 7.11 9.88 -4.44
N PRO A 101 8.38 10.26 -4.22
CA PRO A 101 9.48 9.92 -5.10
C PRO A 101 9.96 8.46 -4.90
N TYR A 102 9.06 7.50 -4.99
CA TYR A 102 9.37 6.08 -4.97
C TYR A 102 10.24 5.70 -6.17
N HIS A 103 11.08 4.68 -5.99
CA HIS A 103 11.77 4.09 -7.12
C HIS A 103 10.75 3.56 -8.14
N PRO A 104 10.82 3.91 -9.43
CA PRO A 104 9.87 3.42 -10.44
C PRO A 104 9.73 1.90 -10.50
N ASN A 105 10.82 1.17 -10.23
CA ASN A 105 10.79 -0.29 -10.19
C ASN A 105 10.03 -0.87 -8.99
N LEU A 106 9.87 -0.10 -7.92
CA LEU A 106 9.04 -0.49 -6.78
C LEU A 106 7.57 -0.54 -7.18
N ILE A 107 7.09 0.50 -7.87
CA ILE A 107 5.71 0.52 -8.38
C ILE A 107 5.48 -0.63 -9.35
N ARG A 108 6.41 -0.86 -10.30
CA ARG A 108 6.33 -2.02 -11.21
C ARG A 108 6.22 -3.34 -10.44
N LEU A 109 7.04 -3.51 -9.40
CA LEU A 109 7.01 -4.69 -8.55
C LEU A 109 5.66 -4.84 -7.82
N PHE A 110 5.02 -3.77 -7.34
CA PHE A 110 3.69 -3.85 -6.75
C PHE A 110 2.65 -4.39 -7.74
N PHE A 111 2.70 -3.93 -8.99
CA PHE A 111 1.79 -4.42 -10.04
C PHE A 111 2.10 -5.87 -10.46
N ASP A 112 3.35 -6.30 -10.44
CA ASP A 112 3.71 -7.70 -10.70
C ASP A 112 3.25 -8.62 -9.56
N LEU A 113 3.49 -8.21 -8.30
CA LEU A 113 3.20 -9.02 -7.11
C LEU A 113 1.72 -9.07 -6.75
N ARG A 114 0.89 -8.10 -7.16
CA ARG A 114 -0.54 -8.12 -6.82
C ARG A 114 -1.25 -9.32 -7.45
N GLU A 115 -0.88 -9.74 -8.66
CA GLU A 115 -1.51 -10.87 -9.36
C GLU A 115 -0.90 -12.21 -8.91
N TYR A 116 0.42 -12.24 -8.72
CA TYR A 116 1.18 -13.44 -8.35
C TYR A 116 2.18 -13.13 -7.24
N PRO A 117 1.74 -13.15 -5.97
CA PRO A 117 2.64 -12.93 -4.84
C PRO A 117 3.73 -14.03 -4.79
N GLY A 118 4.99 -13.62 -4.70
CA GLY A 118 6.14 -14.54 -4.58
C GLY A 118 7.25 -14.26 -5.59
N PHE A 119 8.22 -15.16 -5.65
CA PHE A 119 9.43 -14.96 -6.47
C PHE A 119 9.23 -15.22 -7.97
N PHE A 120 8.18 -15.94 -8.35
CA PHE A 120 7.99 -16.43 -9.71
C PHE A 120 6.72 -15.84 -10.33
N HIS A 121 6.87 -15.30 -11.54
CA HIS A 121 5.75 -14.92 -12.38
C HIS A 121 5.02 -16.20 -12.82
N GLN A 122 3.72 -16.32 -12.49
CA GLN A 122 2.90 -17.55 -12.54
C GLN A 122 3.30 -18.66 -11.56
N GLY A 123 2.55 -18.74 -10.47
CA GLY A 123 2.66 -19.79 -9.46
C GLY A 123 2.01 -21.10 -9.90
N ARG A 124 2.79 -21.95 -10.56
CA ARG A 124 2.81 -23.41 -10.34
C ARG A 124 3.99 -23.98 -11.09
N ILE A 125 5.07 -24.25 -10.37
CA ILE A 125 6.02 -25.28 -10.82
C ILE A 125 5.33 -26.61 -10.50
N PRO A 126 4.97 -27.45 -11.49
CA PRO A 126 4.37 -28.74 -11.21
C PRO A 126 5.31 -29.55 -10.30
N GLY A 127 4.80 -30.00 -9.14
CA GLY A 127 5.57 -30.83 -8.19
C GLY A 127 6.18 -30.10 -6.99
N LEU A 128 5.96 -28.78 -6.83
CA LEU A 128 6.14 -28.10 -5.56
C LEU A 128 4.74 -27.80 -4.99
N TYR A 129 4.47 -28.39 -3.82
CA TYR A 129 3.20 -28.48 -3.05
C TYR A 129 2.20 -29.53 -3.55
#